data_AF-R0CTY3-F1
#
_entry.id   AF-R0CTY3-F1
#
_cell.length_a   1.000
_cell.length_b   1.000
_cell.length_c   1.000
_cell.angle_alpha   90.00
_cell.angle_beta   90.00
_cell.angle_gamma   90.00
#
_symmetry.space_group_name_H-M   'P 1'
#
loop_
_entity.id
_entity.type
_entity.pdbx_description
1 polymer ?
#
loop_
_entity_poly.entity_id
_entity_poly.type
_entity_poly.pdbx_seq_one_letter_code
_entity_poly.pdbx_strand_id
1 'polypeptide(L)'
;MALIKCPECGRDVSDRAISCPNCGYPINELTVSDDGKLLSEIVVNDSIVLYFSSQTLVIKQGGEMRVSDTLSSFSIMDVEKDLKPSVLISHNKMVAPIVIIFSEENRGKLLQLKQYFDACKVVTVHKTTSKVKVNKNQPHCPKCKSTSLQYLGDDNVGGREAKTKTSISLNLNPFKPFTLFNEKEKVVKKAREGIDLDRWRCQDCGKVFTTIK
;
A
#
# COMPACT_ATOMS: atom_id res chain seq x y z
N MET A 1 -29.04 -2.92 37.67
CA MET A 1 -28.39 -1.61 37.50
C MET A 1 -26.91 -1.81 37.72
N ALA A 2 -26.11 -1.69 36.68
CA ALA A 2 -24.66 -1.78 36.82
C ALA A 2 -24.09 -0.38 36.97
N LEU A 3 -23.29 -0.17 38.02
CA LEU A 3 -22.45 1.00 38.15
C LEU A 3 -21.17 0.73 37.36
N ILE A 4 -20.87 1.57 36.37
CA ILE A 4 -19.64 1.55 35.60
C ILE A 4 -18.67 2.58 36.15
N LYS A 5 -17.36 2.34 36.05
CA LYS A 5 -16.36 3.33 36.42
C LYS A 5 -16.15 4.31 35.28
N CYS A 6 -16.23 5.61 35.57
CA CYS A 6 -15.87 6.64 34.62
C CYS A 6 -14.38 6.50 34.25
N PRO A 7 -14.02 6.46 32.95
CA PRO A 7 -12.62 6.31 32.53
C PRO A 7 -11.76 7.53 32.86
N GLU A 8 -12.38 8.71 33.00
CA GLU A 8 -11.66 9.95 33.35
C GLU A 8 -11.49 10.11 34.85
N CYS A 9 -12.57 10.02 35.64
CA CYS A 9 -12.53 10.36 37.05
C CYS A 9 -12.55 9.14 38.00
N GLY A 10 -12.68 7.93 37.47
CA GLY A 10 -12.68 6.68 38.23
C GLY A 10 -13.86 6.47 39.17
N ARG A 11 -14.86 7.37 39.17
CA ARG A 11 -16.04 7.31 40.03
C ARG A 11 -17.12 6.42 39.40
N ASP A 12 -17.96 5.88 40.26
CA ASP A 12 -19.06 5.02 39.86
C ASP A 12 -20.18 5.88 39.24
N VAL A 13 -20.59 5.51 38.04
CA VAL A 13 -21.64 6.18 37.26
C VAL A 13 -22.62 5.12 36.76
N SER A 14 -23.90 5.47 36.60
CA SER A 14 -24.86 4.56 36.00
C SER A 14 -24.48 4.26 34.54
N ASP A 15 -24.59 2.99 34.17
CA ASP A 15 -24.61 2.46 32.81
C ASP A 15 -25.53 3.20 31.81
N ARG A 16 -26.54 3.94 32.29
CA ARG A 16 -27.48 4.73 31.46
C ARG A 16 -27.20 6.23 31.45
N ALA A 17 -26.19 6.71 32.17
CA ALA A 17 -25.91 8.14 32.23
C ALA A 17 -25.40 8.65 30.88
N ILE A 18 -25.95 9.76 30.39
CA ILE A 18 -25.51 10.40 29.14
C ILE A 18 -24.06 10.90 29.29
N SER A 19 -23.76 11.46 30.46
CA SER A 19 -22.44 11.94 30.86
C SER A 19 -22.20 11.67 32.34
N CYS A 20 -20.93 11.58 32.73
CA CYS A 20 -20.56 11.48 34.13
C CYS A 20 -21.02 12.75 34.87
N PRO A 21 -21.84 12.62 35.94
CA PRO A 21 -22.29 13.79 36.71
C PRO A 21 -21.14 14.47 37.45
N ASN A 22 -19.99 13.80 37.57
CA ASN A 22 -18.85 14.31 38.31
C ASN A 22 -17.82 15.08 37.48
N CYS A 23 -17.51 14.61 36.27
CA CYS A 23 -16.49 15.24 35.41
C CYS A 23 -17.03 15.68 34.05
N GLY A 24 -18.29 15.36 33.71
CA GLY A 24 -18.89 15.69 32.42
C GLY A 24 -18.50 14.76 31.27
N TYR A 25 -17.71 13.70 31.50
CA TYR A 25 -17.30 12.77 30.43
C TYR A 25 -18.50 12.05 29.81
N PRO A 26 -18.70 12.09 28.47
CA PRO A 26 -19.83 11.44 27.81
C PRO A 26 -19.70 9.92 27.87
N ILE A 27 -20.71 9.25 28.42
CA ILE A 27 -20.74 7.79 28.61
C ILE A 27 -21.59 7.13 27.52
N ASN A 28 -22.70 7.74 27.13
CA ASN A 28 -23.74 7.13 26.29
C ASN A 28 -23.48 7.23 24.77
N GLU A 29 -22.28 7.61 24.34
CA GLU A 29 -21.84 7.48 22.94
C GLU A 29 -21.21 6.11 22.64
N LEU A 30 -21.15 5.23 23.64
CA LEU A 30 -20.55 3.90 23.56
C LEU A 30 -21.66 2.85 23.54
N THR A 31 -22.08 2.40 22.35
CA THR A 31 -23.02 1.29 22.23
C THR A 31 -22.31 -0.01 22.60
N VAL A 32 -22.70 -0.61 23.71
CA VAL A 32 -22.18 -1.88 24.19
C VAL A 32 -22.76 -3.00 23.33
N SER A 33 -21.92 -3.70 22.57
CA SER A 33 -22.29 -5.00 21.98
C SER A 33 -22.24 -6.08 23.07
N ASP A 34 -23.06 -7.12 22.96
CA ASP A 34 -23.31 -8.18 23.97
C ASP A 34 -22.07 -8.95 24.49
N ASP A 35 -20.88 -8.70 23.93
CA ASP A 35 -19.59 -9.25 24.37
C ASP A 35 -18.81 -8.35 25.35
N GLY A 36 -19.44 -7.30 25.91
CA GLY A 36 -18.84 -6.46 26.97
C GLY A 36 -17.67 -5.59 26.50
N LYS A 37 -17.53 -5.32 25.20
CA LYS A 37 -16.51 -4.42 24.65
C LYS A 37 -17.11 -3.04 24.37
N LEU A 38 -16.48 -2.01 24.95
CA LEU A 38 -16.77 -0.59 24.72
C LEU A 38 -16.44 -0.25 23.26
N LEU A 39 -17.48 -0.07 22.44
CA LEU A 39 -17.37 0.28 21.03
C LEU A 39 -18.06 1.61 20.79
N SER A 40 -17.35 2.50 20.11
CA SER A 40 -17.87 3.79 19.64
C SER A 40 -18.47 3.64 18.25
N GLU A 41 -19.66 4.19 18.05
CA GLU A 41 -20.46 4.01 16.83
C GLU A 41 -20.47 5.28 15.96
N ILE A 42 -20.09 5.15 14.69
CA ILE A 42 -20.20 6.20 13.66
C ILE A 42 -21.15 5.71 12.57
N VAL A 43 -22.25 6.45 12.36
CA VAL A 43 -23.18 6.22 11.25
C VAL A 43 -22.80 7.15 10.10
N VAL A 44 -22.62 6.58 8.91
CA VAL A 44 -22.25 7.30 7.68
C VAL A 44 -23.26 6.94 6.58
N ASN A 45 -23.88 7.96 5.99
CA ASN A 45 -24.79 7.88 4.83
C ASN A 45 -25.79 6.71 4.90
N ASP A 46 -26.82 6.80 5.75
CA ASP A 46 -28.02 5.94 5.85
C ASP A 46 -27.86 4.40 5.76
N SER A 47 -26.65 3.85 5.74
CA SER A 47 -26.43 2.42 5.50
C SER A 47 -25.08 1.89 6.00
N ILE A 48 -24.11 2.74 6.37
CA ILE A 48 -22.80 2.29 6.84
C ILE A 48 -22.66 2.64 8.33
N VAL A 49 -22.36 1.63 9.14
CA VAL A 49 -22.11 1.81 10.58
C VAL A 49 -20.74 1.26 10.93
N LEU A 50 -19.90 2.10 11.51
CA LEU A 50 -18.59 1.73 12.03
C LEU A 50 -18.67 1.57 13.55
N TYR A 51 -18.16 0.46 14.06
CA TYR A 51 -17.91 0.27 15.47
C TYR A 51 -16.41 0.17 15.69
N PHE A 52 -15.83 1.04 16.50
CA PHE A 52 -14.41 1.03 16.76
C PHE A 52 -14.08 1.08 18.25
N SER A 53 -12.99 0.40 18.61
CA SER A 53 -12.35 0.44 19.93
C SER A 53 -10.86 0.75 19.76
N SER A 54 -10.12 0.79 20.86
CA SER A 54 -8.66 0.93 20.84
C SER A 54 -7.92 -0.21 20.11
N GLN A 55 -8.57 -1.34 19.80
CA GLN A 55 -7.92 -2.50 19.19
C GLN A 55 -8.65 -3.08 17.98
N THR A 56 -9.95 -2.80 17.81
CA THR A 56 -10.79 -3.44 16.78
C THR A 56 -11.60 -2.41 16.02
N LEU A 57 -11.71 -2.59 14.71
CA LEU A 57 -12.62 -1.83 13.86
C LEU A 57 -13.56 -2.80 13.15
N VAL A 58 -14.86 -2.56 13.29
CA VAL A 58 -15.93 -3.33 12.68
C VAL A 58 -16.71 -2.41 11.75
N ILE A 59 -16.93 -2.86 10.53
CA ILE A 59 -17.67 -2.14 9.50
C ILE A 59 -18.91 -2.95 9.18
N LYS A 60 -20.10 -2.39 9.39
CA LYS A 60 -21.38 -2.93 8.93
C LYS A 60 -21.91 -2.10 7.77
N GLN A 61 -22.44 -2.75 6.75
CA GLN A 61 -23.16 -2.10 5.64
C GLN A 61 -24.51 -2.79 5.47
N GLY A 62 -25.61 -2.04 5.52
CA GLY A 62 -26.97 -2.58 5.29
C GLY A 62 -27.42 -3.65 6.29
N GLY A 63 -26.90 -3.63 7.52
CA GLY A 63 -27.21 -4.62 8.55
C GLY A 63 -26.30 -5.85 8.56
N GLU A 64 -25.49 -6.07 7.52
CA GLU A 64 -24.53 -7.19 7.45
C GLU A 64 -23.12 -6.75 7.84
N MET A 65 -22.39 -7.65 8.52
CA MET A 65 -21.00 -7.44 8.91
C MET A 65 -20.09 -7.60 7.69
N ARG A 66 -19.49 -6.49 7.21
CA ARG A 66 -18.57 -6.50 6.07
C ARG A 66 -17.17 -6.93 6.48
N VAL A 67 -16.66 -6.36 7.58
CA VAL A 67 -15.30 -6.61 8.08
C VAL A 67 -15.27 -6.42 9.58
N SER A 68 -14.63 -7.35 10.30
CA SER A 68 -14.27 -7.20 11.72
C SER A 68 -12.84 -7.65 11.89
N ASP A 69 -11.91 -6.72 12.07
CA ASP A 69 -10.49 -7.03 12.22
C ASP A 69 -9.83 -6.08 13.23
N THR A 70 -8.57 -6.36 13.56
CA THR A 70 -7.77 -5.50 14.43
C THR A 70 -7.44 -4.18 13.73
N LEU A 71 -7.41 -3.08 14.48
CA LEU A 71 -7.20 -1.72 13.97
C LEU A 71 -5.87 -1.57 13.20
N SER A 72 -4.87 -2.39 13.53
CA SER A 72 -3.58 -2.49 12.84
C SER A 72 -3.66 -2.98 11.40
N SER A 73 -4.72 -3.69 11.05
CA SER A 73 -4.90 -4.34 9.74
C SER A 73 -5.59 -3.41 8.73
N PHE A 74 -6.17 -2.31 9.21
CA PHE A 74 -6.79 -1.28 8.39
C PHE A 74 -5.76 -0.23 7.99
N SER A 75 -5.93 0.37 6.82
CA SER A 75 -5.24 1.61 6.46
C SER A 75 -6.27 2.73 6.31
N ILE A 76 -6.01 3.81 7.04
CA ILE A 76 -6.89 4.97 7.14
C ILE A 76 -6.12 6.15 6.56
N MET A 77 -6.65 6.74 5.49
CA MET A 77 -6.04 7.87 4.79
C MET A 77 -7.02 9.04 4.71
N ASP A 78 -6.52 10.24 4.91
CA ASP A 78 -7.28 11.46 4.63
C ASP A 78 -7.29 11.73 3.13
N VAL A 79 -8.48 11.94 2.59
CA VAL A 79 -8.72 12.27 1.17
C VAL A 79 -9.64 13.48 1.13
N GLU A 80 -9.30 14.49 0.34
CA GLU A 80 -10.23 15.58 0.05
C GLU A 80 -11.08 15.17 -1.15
N LYS A 81 -12.38 15.01 -0.94
CA LYS A 81 -13.33 14.68 -2.01
C LYS A 81 -14.45 15.72 -1.97
N ASP A 82 -14.65 16.42 -3.09
CA ASP A 82 -15.74 17.38 -3.28
C ASP A 82 -15.80 18.50 -2.21
N LEU A 83 -14.65 19.10 -1.87
CA LEU A 83 -14.51 20.18 -0.87
C LEU A 83 -14.91 19.80 0.56
N LYS A 84 -15.16 18.51 0.83
CA LYS A 84 -15.44 17.99 2.16
C LYS A 84 -14.27 17.11 2.60
N PRO A 85 -13.87 17.15 3.88
CA PRO A 85 -12.91 16.18 4.38
C PRO A 85 -13.54 14.80 4.21
N SER A 86 -12.79 13.82 3.72
CA SER A 86 -13.20 12.43 3.59
C SER A 86 -12.11 11.49 4.10
N VAL A 87 -12.49 10.42 4.81
CA VAL A 87 -11.56 9.37 5.24
C VAL A 87 -11.74 8.19 4.32
N LEU A 88 -10.64 7.69 3.77
CA LEU A 88 -10.59 6.44 3.04
C LEU A 88 -10.11 5.34 3.98
N ILE A 89 -10.96 4.33 4.19
CA ILE A 89 -10.64 3.12 4.96
C ILE A 89 -10.47 1.97 3.98
N SER A 90 -9.32 1.30 4.02
CA SER A 90 -9.09 0.07 3.25
C SER A 90 -8.57 -1.07 4.12
N HIS A 91 -8.86 -2.30 3.71
CA HIS A 91 -8.48 -3.52 4.41
C HIS A 91 -8.30 -4.65 3.39
N ASN A 92 -7.38 -5.58 3.64
CA ASN A 92 -7.04 -6.66 2.69
C ASN A 92 -8.20 -7.59 2.33
N LYS A 93 -9.21 -7.69 3.21
CA LYS A 93 -10.44 -8.46 2.96
C LYS A 93 -11.51 -7.66 2.19
N MET A 94 -11.26 -6.40 1.83
CA MET A 94 -12.19 -5.58 1.08
C MET A 94 -11.83 -5.52 -0.40
N VAL A 95 -12.82 -5.72 -1.25
CA VAL A 95 -12.68 -5.61 -2.72
C VAL A 95 -12.51 -4.15 -3.15
N ALA A 96 -13.08 -3.20 -2.41
CA ALA A 96 -12.97 -1.76 -2.66
C ALA A 96 -12.86 -0.98 -1.34
N PRO A 97 -12.08 0.12 -1.31
CA PRO A 97 -11.99 0.99 -0.15
C PRO A 97 -13.31 1.72 0.10
N ILE A 98 -13.62 2.00 1.36
CA ILE A 98 -14.79 2.78 1.77
C ILE A 98 -14.34 4.22 1.97
N VAL A 99 -15.07 5.15 1.35
CA VAL A 99 -14.89 6.59 1.58
C VAL A 99 -15.98 7.06 2.52
N ILE A 100 -15.57 7.66 3.64
CA ILE A 100 -16.44 8.26 4.65
C ILE A 100 -16.32 9.76 4.49
N ILE A 101 -17.45 10.42 4.25
CA ILE A 101 -17.51 11.88 4.20
C ILE A 101 -17.66 12.38 5.63
N PHE A 102 -16.84 13.35 6.04
CA PHE A 102 -16.94 13.94 7.38
C PHE A 102 -18.23 14.76 7.46
N SER A 103 -19.09 14.40 8.43
CA SER A 103 -20.18 15.26 8.91
C SER A 103 -19.75 15.88 10.25
N GLU A 104 -20.17 17.11 10.53
CA GLU A 104 -19.84 17.83 11.78
C GLU A 104 -20.27 17.04 13.02
N GLU A 105 -21.38 16.30 12.95
CA GLU A 105 -21.89 15.44 14.04
C GLU A 105 -20.92 14.31 14.42
N ASN A 106 -20.10 13.85 13.47
CA ASN A 106 -19.20 12.71 13.66
C ASN A 106 -17.74 13.13 13.87
N ARG A 107 -17.45 14.44 13.92
CA ARG A 107 -16.08 14.97 13.97
C ARG A 107 -15.32 14.51 15.21
N GLY A 108 -15.96 14.49 16.38
CA GLY A 108 -15.34 14.04 17.63
C GLY A 108 -14.94 12.57 17.59
N LYS A 109 -15.85 11.71 17.12
CA LYS A 109 -15.64 10.26 17.00
C LYS A 109 -14.58 9.92 15.95
N LEU A 110 -14.54 10.64 14.84
CA LEU A 110 -13.48 10.51 13.83
C LEU A 110 -12.10 10.91 14.40
N LEU A 111 -12.05 11.95 15.24
CA LEU A 111 -10.80 12.35 15.92
C LEU A 111 -10.33 11.25 16.88
N GLN A 112 -11.24 10.66 17.65
CA GLN A 112 -10.95 9.53 18.55
C GLN A 112 -10.44 8.31 17.77
N LEU A 113 -11.08 7.98 16.65
CA LEU A 113 -10.65 6.89 15.76
C LEU A 113 -9.25 7.14 15.19
N LYS A 114 -8.93 8.38 14.80
CA LYS A 114 -7.57 8.76 14.37
C LYS A 114 -6.57 8.62 15.51
N GLN A 115 -6.91 9.08 16.72
CA GLN A 115 -6.03 8.93 17.89
C GLN A 115 -5.73 7.45 18.20
N TYR A 116 -6.73 6.57 18.12
CA TYR A 116 -6.51 5.13 18.26
C TYR A 116 -5.66 4.56 17.13
N PHE A 117 -5.86 5.03 15.89
CA PHE A 117 -5.03 4.61 14.76
C PHE A 117 -3.58 5.03 14.93
N ASP A 118 -3.33 6.28 15.31
CA ASP A 118 -1.98 6.80 15.57
C ASP A 118 -1.33 6.06 16.75
N ALA A 119 -2.07 5.79 17.83
CA ALA A 119 -1.59 4.97 18.93
C ALA A 119 -1.21 3.54 18.48
N CYS A 120 -2.03 2.90 17.63
CA CYS A 120 -1.71 1.60 17.05
C CYS A 120 -0.53 1.65 16.07
N LYS A 121 -0.36 2.75 15.34
CA LYS A 121 0.80 2.98 14.47
C LYS A 121 2.09 3.14 15.28
N VAL A 122 2.02 3.81 16.44
CA VAL A 122 3.15 3.91 17.37
C VAL A 122 3.50 2.55 17.99
N VAL A 123 2.51 1.75 18.41
CA VAL A 123 2.75 0.39 18.95
C VAL A 123 3.31 -0.56 17.89
N THR A 124 2.86 -0.44 16.64
CA THR A 124 3.49 -1.17 15.53
C THR A 124 4.91 -0.67 15.33
N VAL A 125 5.22 0.62 15.30
CA VAL A 125 6.61 1.14 15.22
C VAL A 125 7.52 0.61 16.34
N HIS A 126 7.03 0.47 17.58
CA HIS A 126 7.83 -0.10 18.69
C HIS A 126 8.03 -1.62 18.60
N LYS A 127 7.07 -2.39 18.07
CA LYS A 127 7.26 -3.83 17.75
C LYS A 127 7.90 -4.06 16.38
N THR A 128 7.89 -3.05 15.52
CA THR A 128 8.53 -3.00 14.22
C THR A 128 9.78 -2.13 14.28
N THR A 129 10.66 -2.44 15.24
CA THR A 129 12.05 -2.73 14.83
C THR A 129 12.11 -4.13 14.21
N SER A 130 11.10 -4.53 13.43
CA SER A 130 11.40 -5.24 12.21
C SER A 130 12.28 -4.27 11.45
N LYS A 131 13.59 -4.47 11.63
CA LYS A 131 14.47 -4.69 10.50
C LYS A 131 13.56 -5.16 9.37
N VAL A 132 13.11 -4.22 8.53
CA VAL A 132 12.70 -4.56 7.18
C VAL A 132 13.88 -5.42 6.77
N LYS A 133 13.64 -6.71 6.54
CA LYS A 133 14.62 -7.55 5.88
C LYS A 133 14.76 -6.87 4.53
N VAL A 134 15.63 -5.87 4.46
CA VAL A 134 16.11 -5.29 3.23
C VAL A 134 16.63 -6.52 2.54
N ASN A 135 15.91 -6.98 1.52
CA ASN A 135 16.47 -7.92 0.58
C ASN A 135 17.81 -7.31 0.21
N LYS A 136 18.91 -7.96 0.58
CA LYS A 136 20.26 -7.39 0.57
C LYS A 136 20.72 -6.90 -0.83
N ASN A 137 19.87 -7.05 -1.84
CA ASN A 137 20.16 -6.82 -3.24
C ASN A 137 19.28 -5.72 -3.87
N GLN A 138 18.47 -4.97 -3.11
CA GLN A 138 17.76 -3.83 -3.71
C GLN A 138 18.71 -2.64 -3.92
N PRO A 139 18.76 -2.03 -5.11
CA PRO A 139 19.59 -0.87 -5.37
C PRO A 139 19.14 0.31 -4.51
N HIS A 140 20.09 1.10 -4.02
CA HIS A 140 19.84 2.31 -3.24
C HIS A 140 20.46 3.50 -3.95
N CYS A 141 19.87 4.69 -3.79
CA CYS A 141 20.44 5.88 -4.41
C CYS A 141 21.82 6.20 -3.81
N PRO A 142 22.90 6.33 -4.62
CA PRO A 142 24.23 6.65 -4.10
C PRO A 142 24.34 8.09 -3.55
N LYS A 143 23.35 8.96 -3.80
CA LYS A 143 23.36 10.36 -3.32
C LYS A 143 22.59 10.53 -2.00
N CYS A 144 21.33 10.09 -1.95
CA CYS A 144 20.45 10.31 -0.80
C CYS A 144 20.12 9.04 0.00
N LYS A 145 20.61 7.86 -0.44
CA LYS A 145 20.34 6.54 0.16
C LYS A 145 18.86 6.14 0.21
N SER A 146 17.98 6.87 -0.46
CA SER A 146 16.57 6.51 -0.52
C SER A 146 16.33 5.26 -1.36
N THR A 147 15.22 4.59 -1.07
CA THR A 147 14.70 3.41 -1.75
C THR A 147 13.64 3.76 -2.81
N SER A 148 13.26 5.03 -2.93
CA SER A 148 12.31 5.53 -3.93
C SER A 148 12.99 5.67 -5.30
N LEU A 149 13.09 4.54 -6.02
CA LEU A 149 13.74 4.45 -7.33
C LEU A 149 12.72 4.07 -8.42
N GLN A 150 12.80 4.76 -9.56
CA GLN A 150 12.10 4.44 -10.80
C GLN A 150 13.06 3.77 -11.77
N TYR A 151 12.67 2.62 -12.33
CA TYR A 151 13.43 1.91 -13.34
C TYR A 151 13.20 2.53 -14.73
N LEU A 152 14.28 2.73 -15.49
CA LEU A 152 14.27 3.43 -16.78
C LEU A 152 14.57 2.51 -17.98
N GLY A 153 15.04 1.27 -17.75
CA GLY A 153 15.37 0.29 -18.79
C GLY A 153 16.79 -0.28 -18.67
N ASP A 154 17.13 -1.17 -19.60
CA ASP A 154 18.44 -1.83 -19.71
C ASP A 154 19.27 -1.19 -20.83
N ASP A 155 20.53 -0.87 -20.54
CA ASP A 155 21.50 -0.35 -21.49
C ASP A 155 22.62 -1.39 -21.71
N ASN A 156 22.88 -1.73 -22.98
CA ASN A 156 23.96 -2.64 -23.37
C ASN A 156 25.20 -1.86 -23.80
N VAL A 157 26.27 -1.93 -23.01
CA VAL A 157 27.52 -1.21 -23.31
C VAL A 157 28.62 -2.18 -23.73
N GLY A 158 29.27 -1.90 -24.86
CA GLY A 158 30.43 -2.66 -25.34
C GLY A 158 30.10 -3.93 -26.15
N GLY A 159 28.81 -4.22 -26.37
CA GLY A 159 28.37 -5.30 -27.24
C GLY A 159 28.66 -5.02 -28.71
N ARG A 160 29.08 -6.06 -29.44
CA ARG A 160 29.25 -6.02 -30.89
C ARG A 160 28.60 -7.24 -31.53
N GLU A 161 27.70 -6.99 -32.46
CA GLU A 161 27.04 -8.04 -33.23
C GLU A 161 28.00 -8.77 -34.19
N ALA A 162 27.69 -10.04 -34.45
CA ALA A 162 28.42 -10.84 -35.43
C ALA A 162 28.25 -10.25 -36.83
N LYS A 163 29.35 -10.17 -37.59
CA LYS A 163 29.28 -9.82 -39.02
C LYS A 163 29.40 -11.10 -39.82
N THR A 164 28.32 -11.54 -40.44
CA THR A 164 28.29 -12.63 -41.42
C THR A 164 28.45 -12.08 -42.83
N LYS A 165 29.08 -12.87 -43.71
CA LYS A 165 29.06 -12.66 -45.16
C LYS A 165 28.44 -13.90 -45.79
N THR A 166 27.42 -13.68 -46.61
CA THR A 166 26.78 -14.74 -47.38
C THR A 166 27.33 -14.69 -48.81
N SER A 167 27.90 -15.80 -49.28
CA SER A 167 28.31 -15.96 -50.67
C SER A 167 27.37 -16.94 -51.36
N ILE A 168 26.76 -16.49 -52.44
CA ILE A 168 25.82 -17.27 -53.26
C ILE A 168 26.46 -17.47 -54.63
N SER A 169 26.66 -18.72 -55.03
CA SER A 169 27.15 -19.05 -56.38
C SER A 169 25.98 -19.44 -57.29
N LEU A 170 25.92 -18.87 -58.49
CA LEU A 170 24.93 -19.21 -59.51
C LEU A 170 25.14 -20.63 -60.06
N ASN A 171 24.07 -21.39 -60.29
CA ASN A 171 24.17 -22.68 -60.96
C ASN A 171 24.40 -22.47 -62.47
N LEU A 172 25.60 -22.82 -62.93
CA LEU A 172 25.96 -22.78 -64.35
C LEU A 172 25.49 -24.03 -65.12
N ASN A 173 24.70 -24.91 -64.49
CA ASN A 173 24.21 -26.14 -65.13
C ASN A 173 23.15 -25.82 -66.22
N PRO A 174 23.41 -26.16 -67.49
CA PRO A 174 22.50 -25.89 -68.62
C PRO A 174 21.15 -26.60 -68.54
N PHE A 175 21.05 -27.70 -67.78
CA PHE A 175 19.80 -28.46 -67.58
C PHE A 175 18.99 -27.96 -66.38
N LYS A 176 19.56 -27.06 -65.55
CA LYS A 176 18.86 -26.37 -64.44
C LYS A 176 19.34 -24.92 -64.34
N PRO A 177 19.16 -24.11 -65.41
CA PRO A 177 19.63 -22.73 -65.43
C PRO A 177 18.93 -21.92 -64.32
N PHE A 178 19.69 -21.02 -63.69
CA PHE A 178 19.22 -20.07 -62.65
C PHE A 178 18.79 -20.68 -61.31
N THR A 179 19.15 -21.92 -61.01
CA THR A 179 18.98 -22.45 -59.65
C THR A 179 20.11 -21.97 -58.71
N LEU A 180 19.82 -21.77 -57.43
CA LEU A 180 20.84 -21.47 -56.42
C LEU A 180 21.57 -22.78 -56.08
N PHE A 181 22.86 -22.90 -56.40
CA PHE A 181 23.58 -24.16 -56.25
C PHE A 181 24.26 -24.30 -54.88
N ASN A 182 24.82 -23.22 -54.35
CA ASN A 182 25.43 -23.21 -53.02
C ASN A 182 25.27 -21.83 -52.38
N GLU A 183 24.67 -21.81 -51.20
CA GLU A 183 24.71 -20.68 -50.28
C GLU A 183 25.68 -21.04 -49.15
N LYS A 184 26.70 -20.19 -48.96
CA LYS A 184 27.67 -20.37 -47.87
C LYS A 184 27.66 -19.12 -47.01
N GLU A 185 27.33 -19.29 -45.74
CA GLU A 185 27.48 -18.25 -44.74
C GLU A 185 28.81 -18.41 -44.02
N LYS A 186 29.57 -17.31 -43.92
CA LYS A 186 30.80 -17.27 -43.13
C LYS A 186 30.74 -16.13 -42.13
N VAL A 187 30.91 -16.46 -40.85
CA VAL A 187 31.12 -15.47 -39.79
C VAL A 187 32.48 -14.82 -40.01
N VAL A 188 32.50 -13.53 -40.33
CA VAL A 188 33.70 -12.72 -40.60
C VAL A 188 34.23 -12.07 -39.33
N LYS A 189 33.33 -11.71 -38.41
CA LYS A 189 33.69 -11.26 -37.06
C LYS A 189 32.73 -11.89 -36.07
N LYS A 190 33.28 -12.52 -35.03
CA LYS A 190 32.50 -13.12 -33.93
C LYS A 190 31.77 -12.02 -33.15
N ALA A 191 30.58 -12.35 -32.65
CA ALA A 191 29.88 -11.50 -31.70
C ALA A 191 30.72 -11.39 -30.41
N ARG A 192 30.61 -10.25 -29.75
CA ARG A 192 31.07 -10.06 -28.38
C ARG A 192 29.90 -9.52 -27.58
N GLU A 193 29.50 -10.25 -26.57
CA GLU A 193 28.44 -9.82 -25.65
C GLU A 193 28.92 -8.59 -24.86
N GLY A 194 28.00 -7.64 -24.69
CA GLY A 194 28.23 -6.43 -23.91
C GLY A 194 28.06 -6.69 -22.42
N ILE A 195 28.15 -5.62 -21.63
CA ILE A 195 27.73 -5.65 -20.22
C ILE A 195 26.33 -5.03 -20.17
N ASP A 196 25.36 -5.81 -19.69
CA ASP A 196 24.00 -5.34 -19.41
C ASP A 196 23.99 -4.51 -18.12
N LEU A 197 23.45 -3.29 -18.22
CA LEU A 197 23.35 -2.34 -17.11
C LEU A 197 21.89 -1.91 -16.93
N ASP A 198 21.38 -2.02 -15.71
CA ASP A 198 20.07 -1.50 -15.34
C ASP A 198 20.16 0.00 -15.05
N ARG A 199 19.27 0.81 -15.61
CA ARG A 199 19.25 2.26 -15.41
C ARG A 199 18.12 2.68 -14.46
N TRP A 200 18.47 3.47 -13.45
CA TRP A 200 17.58 3.92 -12.38
C TRP A 200 17.53 5.44 -12.28
N ARG A 201 16.37 5.98 -11.89
CA ARG A 201 16.15 7.38 -11.49
C ARG A 201 15.65 7.43 -10.05
N CYS A 202 16.33 8.19 -9.20
CA CYS A 202 15.81 8.46 -7.85
C CYS A 202 14.71 9.53 -7.90
N GLN A 203 13.58 9.28 -7.25
CA GLN A 203 12.46 10.23 -7.18
C GLN A 203 12.72 11.38 -6.18
N ASP A 204 13.49 11.13 -5.12
CA ASP A 204 13.73 12.15 -4.08
C ASP A 204 14.82 13.16 -4.45
N CYS A 205 15.87 12.72 -5.17
CA CYS A 205 17.01 13.58 -5.52
C CYS A 205 17.24 13.78 -7.02
N GLY A 206 16.42 13.16 -7.87
CA GLY A 206 16.50 13.26 -9.33
C GLY A 206 17.72 12.61 -9.98
N LYS A 207 18.65 12.03 -9.21
CA LYS A 207 19.89 11.44 -9.75
C LYS A 207 19.58 10.17 -10.54
N VAL A 208 20.12 10.11 -11.76
CA VAL A 208 20.12 8.92 -12.62
C VAL A 208 21.44 8.18 -12.43
N PHE A 209 21.38 6.87 -12.24
CA PHE A 209 22.55 6.01 -12.07
C PHE A 209 22.29 4.61 -12.64
N THR A 210 23.35 3.86 -12.91
CA THR A 210 23.30 2.51 -13.48
C THR A 210 23.83 1.48 -12.50
N THR A 211 23.26 0.28 -12.49
CA THR A 211 23.76 -0.87 -11.74
C THR A 211 24.04 -2.03 -12.69
N ILE A 212 25.09 -2.78 -12.41
CA ILE A 212 25.41 -3.99 -13.18
C ILE A 212 24.37 -5.06 -12.83
N LYS A 213 23.84 -5.72 -13.87
CA LYS A 213 22.90 -6.81 -13.75
C LYS A 213 23.55 -8.07 -13.14
#